data_AF-A0A932GTR3-F1
#
_entry.id   AF-A0A932GTR3-F1
#
_cell.length_a   1.000
_cell.length_b   1.000
_cell.length_c   1.000
_cell.angle_alpha   90.00
_cell.angle_beta   90.00
_cell.angle_gamma   90.00
#
_symmetry.space_group_name_H-M   'P 1'
#
loop_
_entity.id
_entity.type
_entity.pdbx_description
1 polymer ?
#
loop_
_entity_poly.entity_id
_entity_poly.type
_entity_poly.pdbx_seq_one_letter_code
_entity_poly.pdbx_strand_id
1 'polypeptide(L)' 'MPNIYHPEWDENTWSCDRHARERIPCEKCINERRTGIIVTLTEKDREMLREDPDMTTAGLFPVGQEWLAEQIVD' A
#
# COMPACT_ATOMS: atom_id res chain seq x y z
N MET A 1 4.40 -4.84 -6.85
CA MET A 1 3.88 -3.71 -6.09
C MET A 1 3.12 -4.29 -4.92
N PRO A 2 3.40 -3.81 -3.70
CA PRO A 2 2.74 -4.32 -2.50
C PRO A 2 1.22 -4.20 -2.58
N ASN A 3 0.53 -5.15 -1.95
CA ASN A 3 -0.91 -5.07 -1.79
C ASN A 3 -1.20 -4.12 -0.63
N ILE A 4 -1.98 -3.09 -0.91
CA ILE A 4 -2.41 -2.13 0.10
C ILE A 4 -3.87 -2.44 0.39
N TYR A 5 -4.21 -2.50 1.67
CA TYR A 5 -5.56 -2.73 2.16
C TYR A 5 -5.93 -1.64 3.16
N HIS A 6 -7.21 -1.28 3.19
CA HIS A 6 -7.79 -0.50 4.28
C HIS A 6 -9.18 -1.08 4.57
N PRO A 7 -9.55 -1.30 5.84
CA PRO A 7 -10.85 -1.92 6.19
C PRO A 7 -12.09 -1.17 5.68
N GLU A 8 -11.95 0.13 5.39
CA GLU A 8 -13.01 0.98 4.82
C GLU A 8 -12.98 1.02 3.27
N TRP A 9 -12.28 0.10 2.61
CA TRP A 9 -12.32 -0.09 1.15
C TRP A 9 -13.23 -1.28 0.82
N ASP A 10 -14.16 -1.07 -0.11
CA ASP A 10 -15.00 -2.14 -0.62
C ASP A 10 -14.34 -2.77 -1.85
N GLU A 11 -13.78 -3.97 -1.64
CA GLU A 11 -13.12 -4.75 -2.68
C GLU A 11 -14.09 -5.26 -3.76
N ASN A 12 -15.39 -5.36 -3.46
CA ASN A 12 -16.39 -5.83 -4.43
C ASN A 12 -16.71 -4.75 -5.46
N THR A 13 -16.78 -3.50 -5.01
CA THR A 13 -17.09 -2.34 -5.86
C THR A 13 -15.84 -1.61 -6.33
N TRP A 14 -14.66 -2.05 -5.90
CA TRP A 14 -13.37 -1.39 -6.14
C TRP A 14 -13.40 0.08 -5.72
N SER A 15 -14.13 0.39 -4.65
CA SER A 15 -14.39 1.76 -4.22
C SER A 15 -13.94 2.03 -2.78
N CYS A 16 -13.57 3.27 -2.50
CA CYS A 16 -13.34 3.77 -1.17
C CYS A 16 -14.62 4.41 -0.65
N ASP A 17 -15.28 3.72 0.29
CA ASP A 17 -16.53 4.16 0.89
C ASP A 17 -16.37 5.51 1.60
N ARG A 18 -15.25 5.70 2.30
CA ARG A 18 -15.00 6.93 3.06
C ARG A 18 -14.88 8.19 2.22
N HIS A 19 -14.26 8.08 1.03
CA HIS A 19 -14.09 9.22 0.13
C HIS A 19 -15.07 9.20 -1.04
N ALA A 20 -15.97 8.22 -1.10
CA ALA A 20 -16.88 7.96 -2.22
C ALA A 20 -16.15 7.98 -3.58
N ARG A 21 -15.09 7.17 -3.71
CA ARG A 21 -14.23 7.10 -4.91
C ARG A 21 -14.22 5.71 -5.51
N GLU A 22 -14.36 5.57 -6.83
CA GLU A 22 -14.41 4.29 -7.57
C GLU A 22 -13.04 3.62 -7.82
N ARG A 23 -12.02 3.85 -6.97
CA ARG A 23 -10.69 3.22 -7.18
C ARG A 23 -10.00 2.80 -5.90
N ILE A 24 -9.32 1.65 -5.98
CA ILE A 24 -8.38 1.14 -4.98
C ILE A 24 -6.98 1.01 -5.60
N PRO A 25 -5.92 1.50 -4.94
CA PRO A 25 -5.96 2.28 -3.71
C PRO A 25 -6.41 3.73 -3.96
N CYS A 26 -7.21 4.30 -3.06
CA CYS A 26 -7.67 5.68 -3.15
C CYS A 26 -6.54 6.65 -2.76
N GLU A 27 -6.14 7.56 -3.67
CA GLU A 27 -5.09 8.57 -3.41
C GLU A 27 -5.36 9.42 -2.16
N LYS A 28 -6.62 9.78 -1.89
CA LYS A 28 -6.96 10.55 -0.68
C LYS A 28 -6.71 9.73 0.59
N CYS A 29 -6.99 8.42 0.58
CA CYS A 29 -6.66 7.55 1.71
C CYS A 29 -5.16 7.44 1.92
N ILE A 30 -4.38 7.24 0.86
CA ILE A 30 -2.92 7.11 0.96
C ILE A 30 -2.27 8.42 1.45
N ASN A 31 -2.83 9.58 1.09
CA ASN A 31 -2.28 10.87 1.51
C ASN A 31 -2.65 11.26 2.95
N GLU A 32 -3.63 10.61 3.57
CA GLU A 32 -4.07 10.91 4.93
C GLU A 32 -3.22 10.27 6.05
N ARG A 33 -2.12 9.57 5.72
CA ARG A 33 -1.17 8.93 6.68
C ARG A 33 -1.87 8.28 7.88
N ARG A 34 -2.75 7.31 7.61
CA ARG A 34 -3.62 6.67 8.62
C ARG A 34 -3.02 5.39 9.21
N THR A 35 -3.33 5.14 10.49
CA THR A 35 -2.97 3.94 11.27
C THR A 35 -3.81 2.69 10.96
N GLY A 36 -4.65 2.72 9.93
CA GLY A 36 -5.53 1.60 9.54
C GLY A 36 -5.23 1.01 8.17
N ILE A 37 -4.22 1.53 7.47
CA ILE A 37 -3.75 0.90 6.23
C ILE A 37 -2.92 -0.32 6.64
N ILE A 38 -3.17 -1.44 5.98
CA ILE A 38 -2.40 -2.67 6.12
C ILE A 38 -1.73 -2.92 4.78
N VAL A 39 -0.42 -3.15 4.79
CA VAL A 39 0.32 -3.45 3.57
C VAL A 39 0.87 -4.87 3.64
N THR A 40 0.73 -5.64 2.58
CA THR A 40 1.33 -6.98 2.47
C THR A 40 2.24 -7.03 1.24
N LEU A 41 3.41 -7.63 1.40
CA LEU A 41 4.36 -7.80 0.31
C LEU A 41 3.95 -8.99 -0.55
N THR A 42 3.90 -8.78 -1.88
CA THR A 42 3.75 -9.87 -2.84
C THR A 42 5.04 -10.67 -2.93
N GLU A 43 4.96 -11.90 -3.48
CA GLU A 43 6.15 -12.72 -3.72
C GLU A 43 7.20 -11.99 -4.57
N LYS A 44 6.75 -11.28 -5.61
CA LYS A 44 7.62 -10.47 -6.48
C LYS A 44 8.32 -9.35 -5.72
N ASP A 45 7.64 -8.68 -4.79
CA ASP A 45 8.27 -7.62 -3.98
C ASP A 45 9.37 -8.20 -3.08
N ARG A 46 9.15 -9.42 -2.54
CA ARG A 46 10.14 -10.14 -1.74
C ARG A 46 11.32 -10.63 -2.57
N GLU A 47 11.11 -11.02 -3.82
CA GLU A 47 12.20 -11.35 -4.76
C GLU A 47 13.04 -10.11 -5.07
N MET A 48 12.39 -9.00 -5.42
CA MET A 48 13.05 -7.73 -5.67
C MET A 48 13.97 -7.31 -4.51
N LEU A 49 13.46 -7.32 -3.28
CA LEU A 49 14.24 -6.99 -2.08
C LEU A 49 15.40 -7.97 -1.80
N ARG A 50 15.32 -9.20 -2.29
CA ARG A 50 16.40 -10.20 -2.16
C ARG A 50 17.47 -10.03 -3.23
N GLU A 51 17.07 -9.65 -4.43
CA GLU A 51 17.96 -9.55 -5.59
C GLU A 51 18.72 -8.22 -5.64
N ASP A 52 18.16 -7.14 -5.10
CA ASP A 52 18.78 -5.82 -5.05
C ASP A 52 19.16 -5.43 -3.61
N PRO A 53 20.44 -5.47 -3.24
CA PRO A 53 20.89 -5.16 -1.88
C PRO A 53 20.76 -3.67 -1.51
N ASP A 54 20.60 -2.77 -2.49
CA ASP A 54 20.41 -1.34 -2.23
C ASP A 54 18.91 -0.97 -2.10
N MET A 55 18.00 -1.89 -2.46
CA MET A 55 16.56 -1.67 -2.38
C MET A 55 16.04 -1.90 -0.95
N THR A 56 15.24 -0.94 -0.49
CA THR A 56 14.54 -1.01 0.80
C THR A 56 13.04 -1.20 0.59
N THR A 57 12.32 -1.62 1.64
CA THR A 57 10.85 -1.71 1.59
C THR A 57 10.20 -0.36 1.25
N ALA A 58 10.78 0.77 1.69
CA ALA A 58 10.34 2.12 1.31
C ALA A 58 10.49 2.39 -0.20
N GLY A 59 11.53 1.84 -0.81
CA GLY A 59 11.79 1.95 -2.26
C GLY A 59 10.78 1.22 -3.14
N LEU A 60 9.93 0.36 -2.55
CA LEU A 60 8.83 -0.30 -3.28
C LEU A 60 7.65 0.65 -3.55
N PHE A 61 7.61 1.82 -2.91
CA PHE A 61 6.51 2.77 -3.01
C PHE A 61 6.91 4.02 -3.82
N PRO A 62 5.95 4.67 -4.50
CA PRO A 62 6.19 5.95 -5.15
C PRO A 62 6.61 7.04 -4.14
N VAL A 63 7.31 8.06 -4.65
CA VAL A 63 7.73 9.23 -3.86
C VAL A 63 6.52 9.87 -3.18
N GLY A 64 6.64 10.14 -1.87
CA GLY A 64 5.58 10.68 -1.01
C GLY A 64 4.71 9.63 -0.32
N GLN A 65 4.87 8.35 -0.67
CA GLN A 65 4.13 7.22 -0.09
C GLN A 65 5.03 6.25 0.70
N GLU A 66 6.28 6.63 0.94
CA GLU A 66 7.29 5.79 1.62
C GLU A 66 6.85 5.36 3.02
N TRP A 67 6.02 6.17 3.67
CA TRP A 67 5.42 5.89 4.97
C TRP A 67 4.58 4.60 4.99
N LEU A 68 4.09 4.13 3.84
CA LEU A 68 3.35 2.87 3.73
C LEU A 68 4.21 1.65 4.08
N ALA A 69 5.54 1.75 3.95
CA ALA A 69 6.45 0.69 4.35
C ALA A 69 6.40 0.41 5.86
N GLU A 70 6.03 1.40 6.67
CA GLU A 70 5.85 1.24 8.13
C GLU A 70 4.58 0.46 8.48
N GLN A 71 3.67 0.28 7.52
CA GLN A 71 2.40 -0.43 7.69
C GLN A 71 2.45 -1.86 7.14
N ILE A 72 3.64 -2.35 6.74
CA ILE A 72 3.81 -3.71 6.26
C ILE A 72 3.61 -4.68 7.41
N VAL A 73 2.67 -5.61 7.23
CA VAL A 73 2.49 -6.79 8.09
C VAL A 73 2.88 -8.02 7.28
N ASP A 74 3.69 -8.89 7.88
CA ASP A 74 4.21 -10.13 7.27
C ASP A 74 3.31 -11.33 7.62
#